data_AF-A0A6I3V006-F1
#
_entry.id   AF-A0A6I3V006-F1
#
_cell.length_a   1.000
_cell.length_b   1.000
_cell.length_c   1.000
_cell.angle_alpha   90.00
_cell.angle_beta   90.00
_cell.angle_gamma   90.00
#
_symmetry.space_group_name_H-M   'P 1'
#
loop_
_entity.id
_entity.type
_entity.pdbx_description
1 polymer ?
#
loop_
_entity_poly.entity_id
_entity_poly.type
_entity_poly.pdbx_seq_one_letter_code
_entity_poly.pdbx_strand_id
1 'polypeptide(L)'
;VEPEVEKVFEVIKQGQNFILEGGAGSWKTYSLISIIEKISMEEPKKSIVCITYTNNAVAEIRSRIINDNLRVSTIHEFIWHVIENFQKEIKECLVELI
;
A
#
# COMPACT_ATOMS: atom_id res chain seq x y z
N VAL A 1 -4.75 -11.42 17.26
CA VAL A 1 -4.52 -11.29 15.80
C VAL A 1 -5.37 -12.35 15.12
N GLU A 2 -6.14 -12.02 14.08
CA GLU A 2 -6.99 -13.02 13.42
C GLU A 2 -6.14 -14.11 12.74
N PRO A 3 -6.64 -15.36 12.64
CA PRO A 3 -5.90 -16.46 12.01
C PRO A 3 -5.48 -16.19 10.57
N GLU A 4 -6.24 -15.36 9.84
CA GLU A 4 -5.90 -14.94 8.48
C GLU A 4 -4.70 -13.98 8.44
N VAL A 5 -4.59 -13.05 9.40
CA VAL A 5 -3.48 -12.10 9.49
C VAL A 5 -2.18 -12.85 9.80
N GLU A 6 -2.23 -13.86 10.66
CA GLU A 6 -1.09 -14.75 10.93
C GLU A 6 -0.60 -15.46 9.66
N LYS A 7 -1.52 -16.09 8.91
CA LYS A 7 -1.19 -16.77 7.65
C LYS A 7 -0.58 -15.81 6.62
N VAL A 8 -1.18 -14.64 6.44
CA VAL A 8 -0.66 -13.62 5.52
C VAL A 8 0.75 -13.22 5.94
N PHE A 9 0.98 -13.02 7.23
CA PHE A 9 2.27 -12.60 7.73
C PHE A 9 3.36 -13.67 7.55
N GLU A 10 3.03 -14.96 7.67
CA GLU A 10 3.95 -16.06 7.31
C GLU A 10 4.32 -16.04 5.82
N VAL A 11 3.35 -15.80 4.94
CA VAL A 11 3.59 -15.68 3.48
C VAL A 11 4.51 -14.49 3.18
N ILE A 12 4.32 -13.36 3.86
CA ILE A 12 5.19 -12.18 3.75
C ILE A 12 6.62 -12.50 4.19
N LYS A 13 6.80 -13.24 5.30
CA LYS A 13 8.13 -13.66 5.78
C LYS A 13 8.85 -14.57 4.79
N GLN A 14 8.11 -15.32 3.99
CA GLN A 14 8.65 -16.18 2.93
C GLN A 14 8.94 -15.42 1.63
N GLY A 15 8.65 -14.11 1.56
CA GLY A 15 8.82 -13.31 0.35
C GLY A 15 7.85 -13.68 -0.77
N GLN A 16 6.69 -14.25 -0.41
CA GLN A 16 5.69 -14.71 -1.37
C GLN A 16 4.54 -13.70 -1.53
N ASN A 17 3.91 -13.73 -2.70
CA ASN A 17 2.74 -12.91 -3.01
C ASN A 17 1.46 -13.62 -2.54
N PHE A 18 0.45 -12.85 -2.14
CA PHE A 18 -0.85 -13.38 -1.71
C PHE A 18 -2.00 -12.49 -2.18
N ILE A 19 -3.21 -13.05 -2.12
CA ILE A 19 -4.46 -12.34 -2.34
C ILE A 19 -5.32 -12.54 -1.09
N LEU A 20 -5.87 -11.44 -0.57
CA LEU A 20 -6.85 -11.48 0.52
C LEU A 20 -8.24 -11.26 -0.07
N GLU A 21 -9.01 -12.35 -0.20
CA GLU A 21 -10.37 -12.33 -0.72
C GLU A 21 -11.40 -12.36 0.41
N GLY A 22 -12.51 -11.65 0.24
CA GLY A 22 -13.62 -11.67 1.17
C GLY A 22 -14.82 -10.89 0.67
N GLY A 23 -16.02 -11.25 1.11
CA GLY A 23 -17.26 -10.60 0.71
C GLY A 23 -17.41 -9.15 1.23
N ALA A 24 -18.50 -8.48 0.86
CA ALA A 24 -18.84 -7.20 1.49
C ALA A 24 -18.98 -7.38 3.02
N GLY A 25 -18.46 -6.44 3.81
CA GLY A 25 -18.48 -6.53 5.27
C GLY A 25 -17.55 -7.58 5.88
N SER A 26 -16.65 -8.20 5.10
CA SER A 26 -15.67 -9.17 5.60
C SER A 26 -14.44 -8.53 6.24
N TRP A 27 -14.51 -7.26 6.63
CA TRP A 27 -13.45 -6.57 7.38
C TRP A 27 -12.07 -6.48 6.70
N LYS A 28 -11.97 -6.64 5.36
CA LYS A 28 -10.69 -6.58 4.62
C LYS A 28 -9.81 -5.37 4.95
N THR A 29 -10.40 -4.18 5.07
CA THR A 29 -9.66 -2.97 5.45
C THR A 29 -9.05 -3.09 6.84
N TYR A 30 -9.78 -3.70 7.78
CA TYR A 30 -9.29 -3.97 9.12
C TYR A 30 -8.13 -4.98 9.09
N SER A 31 -8.29 -6.11 8.41
CA SER A 31 -7.23 -7.12 8.27
C SER A 31 -5.96 -6.52 7.63
N LEU A 32 -6.12 -5.68 6.59
CA LEU A 32 -5.01 -4.94 5.96
C LEU A 32 -4.26 -4.07 6.96
N ILE A 33 -5.00 -3.30 7.78
CA ILE A 33 -4.41 -2.44 8.82
C ILE A 33 -3.62 -3.30 9.83
N SER A 34 -4.22 -4.38 10.33
CA SER A 34 -3.56 -5.28 11.29
C SER A 34 -2.30 -5.94 10.71
N ILE A 35 -2.30 -6.28 9.43
CA ILE A 35 -1.10 -6.78 8.74
C ILE A 35 0.00 -5.71 8.72
N ILE A 36 -0.32 -4.48 8.32
CA ILE A 36 0.66 -3.38 8.26
C ILE A 36 1.21 -3.06 9.65
N GLU A 37 0.37 -2.99 10.67
CA GLU A 37 0.79 -2.77 12.07
C GLU A 37 1.74 -3.87 12.53
N LYS A 38 1.41 -5.15 12.25
CA LYS A 38 2.27 -6.28 12.62
C LYS A 38 3.64 -6.21 11.94
N ILE A 39 3.69 -5.89 10.64
CA ILE A 39 4.97 -5.67 9.92
C ILE A 39 5.73 -4.50 10.54
N SER A 40 5.04 -3.41 10.88
CA SER A 40 5.65 -2.21 11.48
C SER A 40 6.25 -2.51 12.85
N MET A 41 5.65 -3.42 13.63
CA MET A 41 6.15 -3.85 14.93
C MET A 41 7.34 -4.82 14.82
N GLU A 42 7.27 -5.82 13.95
CA GLU A 42 8.32 -6.85 13.84
C GLU A 42 9.51 -6.41 12.97
N GLU A 43 9.27 -5.54 11.98
CA GLU A 43 10.26 -5.04 11.04
C GLU A 43 10.18 -3.49 10.94
N PRO A 44 10.53 -2.74 12.00
CA PRO A 44 10.27 -1.30 12.09
C PRO A 44 11.01 -0.45 11.05
N LYS A 45 12.04 -0.99 10.41
CA LYS A 45 12.81 -0.33 9.34
C LYS A 45 12.30 -0.64 7.93
N LYS A 46 11.30 -1.51 7.80
CA LYS A 46 10.77 -1.93 6.50
C LYS A 46 9.90 -0.84 5.91
N SER A 47 10.24 -0.41 4.70
CA SER A 47 9.40 0.50 3.91
C SER A 47 8.17 -0.25 3.40
N ILE A 48 7.00 0.33 3.61
CA ILE A 48 5.71 -0.22 3.16
C ILE A 48 5.03 0.80 2.26
N VAL A 49 4.53 0.33 1.11
CA VAL A 49 3.69 1.14 0.21
C VAL A 49 2.29 0.52 0.18
N CYS A 50 1.29 1.31 0.59
CA CYS A 50 -0.11 0.95 0.52
C CYS A 50 -0.82 1.83 -0.51
N ILE A 51 -1.33 1.22 -1.57
CA ILE A 51 -1.99 1.90 -2.68
C ILE A 51 -3.49 1.64 -2.62
N THR A 52 -4.29 2.71 -2.76
CA THR A 52 -5.75 2.62 -2.84
C THR A 52 -6.31 3.47 -3.97
N TYR A 53 -7.62 3.41 -4.19
CA TYR A 53 -8.30 4.16 -5.25
C TYR A 53 -8.78 5.54 -4.83
N THR A 54 -9.09 5.76 -3.54
CA THR A 54 -9.74 7.00 -3.09
C THR A 54 -8.97 7.67 -1.96
N ASN A 55 -9.03 9.01 -1.93
CA ASN A 55 -8.45 9.79 -0.84
C ASN A 55 -9.11 9.48 0.52
N ASN A 56 -10.39 9.12 0.54
CA ASN A 56 -11.05 8.69 1.78
C ASN A 56 -10.40 7.43 2.36
N ALA A 57 -10.07 6.44 1.52
CA ALA A 57 -9.37 5.24 1.98
C ALA A 57 -7.95 5.56 2.45
N VAL A 58 -7.25 6.50 1.78
CA VAL A 58 -5.94 6.99 2.25
C VAL A 58 -6.06 7.57 3.66
N ALA A 59 -7.04 8.46 3.87
CA ALA A 59 -7.28 9.10 5.16
C ALA A 59 -7.66 8.07 6.24
N GLU A 60 -8.52 7.10 5.92
CA GLU A 60 -8.93 6.04 6.85
C GLU A 60 -7.72 5.23 7.34
N ILE A 61 -6.86 4.77 6.44
CA ILE A 61 -5.69 3.96 6.79
C ILE A 61 -4.67 4.79 7.58
N ARG A 62 -4.34 6.01 7.11
CA ARG A 62 -3.39 6.90 7.81
C ARG A 62 -3.87 7.30 9.20
N SER A 63 -5.19 7.41 9.41
CA SER A 63 -5.73 7.77 10.73
C SER A 63 -5.53 6.68 11.80
N ARG A 64 -5.25 5.44 11.39
CA ARG A 64 -5.15 4.29 12.29
C ARG A 64 -3.71 3.82 12.51
N ILE A 65 -2.80 4.11 11.59
CA ILE A 65 -1.42 3.61 11.62
C ILE A 65 -0.43 4.76 11.78
N ILE A 66 0.40 4.70 12.81
CA ILE A 66 1.53 5.61 13.02
C ILE A 66 2.82 4.85 12.68
N ASN A 67 3.33 5.04 11.47
CA ASN A 67 4.60 4.49 11.02
C ASN A 67 5.23 5.43 9.96
N ASP A 68 6.40 5.99 10.27
CA ASP A 68 7.12 6.90 9.36
C ASP A 68 7.61 6.23 8.08
N ASN A 69 7.75 4.90 8.09
CA ASN A 69 8.15 4.08 6.95
C ASN A 69 6.96 3.60 6.10
N LEU A 70 5.73 4.01 6.42
CA LEU A 70 4.52 3.70 5.66
C LEU A 70 4.14 4.85 4.74
N ARG A 71 4.13 4.59 3.43
CA ARG A 71 3.50 5.47 2.43
C ARG A 71 2.12 4.94 2.09
N VAL A 72 1.08 5.73 2.37
CA VAL A 72 -0.29 5.47 1.89
C VAL A 72 -0.67 6.52 0.88
N SER A 73 -1.08 6.12 -0.32
CA SER A 73 -1.46 7.06 -1.38
C SER A 73 -2.52 6.47 -2.31
N THR A 74 -3.13 7.34 -3.11
CA THR A 74 -3.89 6.83 -4.27
C THR A 74 -2.93 6.25 -5.32
N ILE A 75 -3.46 5.46 -6.25
CA ILE A 75 -2.68 4.98 -7.40
C ILE A 75 -2.14 6.15 -8.25
N HIS A 76 -2.92 7.21 -8.43
CA HIS A 76 -2.49 8.38 -9.19
C HIS A 76 -1.34 9.13 -8.52
N GLU A 77 -1.44 9.37 -7.22
CA GLU A 77 -0.37 10.02 -6.45
C GLU A 77 0.90 9.15 -6.40
N PHE A 78 0.75 7.82 -6.29
CA PHE A 78 1.88 6.91 -6.33
C PHE A 78 2.61 6.96 -7.69
N ILE A 79 1.86 6.83 -8.79
CA ILE A 79 2.43 6.89 -10.14
C ILE A 79 3.08 8.24 -10.38
N TRP A 80 2.41 9.34 -10.04
CA TRP A 80 2.97 10.68 -10.17
C TRP A 80 4.31 10.79 -9.46
N HIS A 81 4.40 10.32 -8.21
CA HIS A 81 5.66 10.34 -7.45
C HIS A 81 6.80 9.55 -8.11
N VAL A 82 6.49 8.48 -8.84
CA VAL A 82 7.49 7.71 -9.58
C VAL A 82 7.99 8.49 -10.80
N ILE A 83 7.10 9.20 -11.48
CA ILE A 83 7.40 9.81 -12.80
C ILE A 83 7.69 11.32 -12.74
N GLU A 84 7.42 12.00 -11.63
CA GLU A 84 7.45 13.46 -11.53
C GLU A 84 8.82 14.07 -11.85
N ASN A 85 9.91 13.33 -11.63
CA ASN A 85 11.26 13.81 -11.92
C ASN A 85 11.67 13.68 -13.40
N PHE A 86 10.86 13.02 -14.24
CA PHE A 86 11.14 12.77 -15.65
C PHE A 86 10.37 13.73 -16.58
N GLN A 87 10.20 15.00 -16.16
CA GLN A 87 9.37 15.97 -16.91
C GLN A 87 9.88 16.21 -18.34
N LYS A 88 11.19 16.09 -18.58
CA LYS A 88 11.76 16.29 -19.91
C LYS A 88 11.35 15.14 -20.83
N GLU A 89 11.57 13.91 -20.38
CA GLU A 89 11.25 12.68 -21.11
C GLU A 89 9.75 12.55 -21.36
N ILE A 90 8.92 12.91 -20.37
CA ILE A 90 7.45 12.93 -20.51
C ILE A 90 7.04 13.90 -21.62
N LYS A 91 7.62 15.11 -21.67
CA LYS A 91 7.31 16.11 -22.71
C LYS A 91 7.76 15.65 -24.09
N GLU A 92 8.96 15.08 -24.19
CA GLU A 92 9.49 14.55 -25.45
C GLU A 92 8.59 13.43 -25.99
N CYS A 93 8.22 12.45 -25.15
CA CYS A 93 7.31 11.37 -25.52
C CYS A 93 5.91 11.88 -25.92
N LEU A 94 5.39 12.91 -25.25
CA LEU A 94 4.07 13.46 -25.59
C LEU A 94 4.05 14.10 -27.00
N VAL A 95 5.14 14.74 -27.42
CA VAL A 95 5.25 15.33 -28.77
C VAL A 95 5.27 14.24 -29.84
N GLU A 96 5.88 13.08 -29.58
CA GLU A 96 5.90 11.94 -30.52
C GLU A 96 4.52 11.27 -30.70
N LEU A 97 3.61 11.48 -29.77
CA LEU A 97 2.26 10.89 -29.77
C LEU A 97 1.20 11.76 -30.49
N ILE A 98 1.55 12.99 -30.88
CA ILE A 98 0.70 13.94 -31.61
C ILE A 98 1.07 13.92 -33.09
#